data_AF-A0A259CDW7-F1
#
_entry.id   AF-A0A259CDW7-F1
#
_cell.length_a   1.000
_cell.length_b   1.000
_cell.length_c   1.000
_cell.angle_alpha   90.00
_cell.angle_beta   90.00
_cell.angle_gamma   90.00
#
_symmetry.space_group_name_H-M   'P 1'
#
loop_
_entity.id
_entity.type
_entity.pdbx_description
1 polymer ?
#
loop_
_entity_poly.entity_id
_entity_poly.type
_entity_poly.pdbx_seq_one_letter_code
_entity_poly.pdbx_strand_id
1 'polypeptide(L)'
;MCTLCNAKKINVASQSLNDPLRRTVLRSAGLLSIGGLIASAGVAFAQPANPPKSENVLNPDQALSRLMAGNAVYVKSKTLEINVDETRGALARGQNPYACILSCADSRISPELAFNEERGDLFVAR
;
A
#
# COMPACT_ATOMS: atom_id res chain seq x y z
N MET A 1 3.42 -29.72 -21.37
CA MET A 1 4.45 -30.70 -20.97
C MET A 1 5.75 -29.96 -20.72
N CYS A 2 6.20 -29.84 -19.47
CA CYS A 2 7.48 -29.23 -19.11
C CYS A 2 8.39 -30.33 -18.53
N THR A 3 9.35 -30.78 -19.31
CA THR A 3 10.31 -31.85 -18.98
C THR A 3 11.52 -31.29 -18.26
N LEU A 4 11.37 -31.02 -16.95
CA LEU A 4 12.48 -30.72 -16.04
C LEU A 4 12.30 -31.42 -14.68
N CYS A 5 11.93 -32.71 -14.72
CA CYS A 5 11.80 -33.56 -13.53
C CYS A 5 12.61 -34.86 -13.66
N ASN A 6 13.83 -34.82 -14.23
CA ASN A 6 14.66 -36.01 -14.21
C ASN A 6 16.15 -35.73 -13.95
N ALA A 7 16.71 -36.59 -13.10
CA ALA A 7 18.12 -36.73 -12.74
C ALA A 7 18.72 -35.72 -11.74
N LYS A 8 18.40 -35.92 -10.46
CA LYS A 8 19.46 -36.00 -9.44
C LYS A 8 19.03 -36.88 -8.26
N LYS A 9 19.29 -38.18 -8.36
CA LYS A 9 19.33 -39.08 -7.20
C LYS A 9 20.54 -38.65 -6.36
N ILE A 10 20.32 -37.77 -5.40
CA ILE A 10 21.33 -37.42 -4.40
C ILE A 10 21.37 -38.58 -3.41
N ASN A 11 22.56 -39.17 -3.29
CA ASN A 11 22.87 -40.28 -2.42
C ASN A 11 22.82 -39.79 -0.96
N VAL A 12 21.68 -39.98 -0.29
CA VAL A 12 21.51 -39.58 1.12
C VAL A 12 22.15 -40.66 1.99
N ALA A 13 23.38 -40.41 2.43
CA ALA A 13 24.00 -41.18 3.50
C ALA A 13 23.16 -40.99 4.78
N SER A 14 22.49 -42.05 5.21
CA SER A 14 21.77 -42.11 6.49
C SER A 14 22.78 -42.06 7.64
N GLN A 15 23.10 -40.86 8.12
CA GLN A 15 23.89 -40.69 9.33
C GLN A 15 22.97 -40.63 10.56
N SER A 16 23.23 -41.58 11.45
CA SER A 16 22.57 -41.86 12.73
C SER A 16 22.18 -40.62 13.55
N LEU A 17 20.89 -40.53 13.90
CA LEU A 17 20.29 -39.44 14.69
C LEU A 17 20.33 -39.73 16.20
N ASN A 18 21.48 -40.02 16.81
CA ASN A 18 21.51 -40.28 18.26
C ASN A 18 22.83 -39.96 18.97
N ASP A 19 23.49 -38.84 18.62
CA ASP A 19 24.59 -38.30 19.43
C ASP A 19 24.04 -37.41 20.57
N PRO A 20 24.16 -37.79 21.86
CA PRO A 20 23.61 -37.03 22.98
C PRO A 20 24.26 -35.64 23.12
N LEU A 21 25.49 -35.48 22.62
CA LEU A 21 26.23 -34.21 22.63
C LEU A 21 25.60 -33.16 21.70
N ARG A 22 25.13 -33.57 20.52
CA ARG A 22 24.47 -32.68 19.55
C ARG A 22 23.15 -32.13 20.08
N ARG A 23 22.42 -32.96 20.86
CA ARG A 23 21.14 -32.61 21.47
C ARG A 23 21.28 -31.60 22.60
N THR A 24 22.40 -31.63 23.33
CA THR A 24 22.74 -30.64 24.36
C THR A 24 23.12 -29.30 23.75
N VAL A 25 23.90 -29.30 22.66
CA VAL A 25 24.28 -28.07 21.93
C VAL A 25 23.07 -27.35 21.33
N LEU A 26 22.11 -28.09 20.75
CA LEU A 26 20.86 -27.49 20.24
C LEU A 26 19.98 -26.88 21.34
N ARG A 27 20.02 -27.44 22.56
CA ARG A 27 19.27 -26.92 23.71
C ARG A 27 19.91 -25.67 24.33
N SER A 28 21.24 -25.59 24.36
CA SER A 28 21.95 -24.41 24.87
C SER A 28 21.89 -23.21 23.90
N ALA A 29 21.68 -23.43 22.60
CA ALA A 29 21.53 -22.36 21.63
C ALA A 29 20.19 -21.58 21.75
N GLY A 30 19.16 -22.18 22.35
CA GLY A 30 17.84 -21.55 22.48
C GLY A 30 17.69 -20.52 23.62
N LEU A 31 18.60 -20.53 24.60
CA LEU A 31 18.50 -19.67 25.80
C LEU A 31 19.24 -18.33 25.67
N LEU A 32 20.12 -18.17 24.68
CA LEU A 32 20.81 -16.89 24.40
C LEU A 32 20.03 -15.99 23.42
N SER A 33 18.93 -16.47 22.82
CA SER A 33 18.18 -15.76 21.78
C SER A 33 16.94 -14.99 22.27
N ILE A 34 16.52 -15.12 23.53
CA ILE A 34 15.29 -14.46 24.02
C ILE A 34 15.60 -13.09 24.67
N GLY A 35 16.74 -12.93 25.34
CA GLY A 35 17.07 -11.68 26.06
C GLY A 35 17.70 -10.58 25.20
N GLY A 36 18.37 -10.92 24.09
CA GLY A 36 19.15 -9.97 23.29
C GLY A 36 18.36 -9.16 22.26
N LEU A 37 17.12 -9.55 21.94
CA LEU A 37 16.34 -8.94 20.85
C LEU A 37 15.47 -7.75 21.26
N ILE A 38 15.28 -7.49 22.55
CA ILE A 38 14.37 -6.43 23.02
C ILE A 38 15.08 -5.07 23.10
N ALA A 39 16.42 -5.02 23.23
CA ALA A 39 17.15 -3.77 23.47
C ALA A 39 17.48 -2.95 22.20
N SER A 40 17.31 -3.50 20.99
CA SER A 40 17.65 -2.82 19.72
C SER A 40 16.46 -2.47 18.83
N ALA A 41 15.24 -2.82 19.24
CA ALA A 41 14.03 -2.34 18.57
C ALA A 41 13.71 -0.93 19.11
N GLY A 42 14.34 0.09 18.53
CA GLY A 42 13.93 1.47 18.75
C GLY A 42 12.42 1.59 18.50
N VAL A 43 11.70 2.19 19.45
CA VAL A 43 10.29 2.55 19.27
C VAL A 43 10.22 3.54 18.11
N ALA A 44 9.79 3.06 16.95
CA ALA A 44 9.50 3.91 15.81
C ALA A 44 8.20 4.67 16.10
N PHE A 45 8.32 5.89 16.59
CA PHE A 45 7.19 6.81 16.62
C PHE A 45 6.86 7.21 15.19
N ALA A 46 5.61 7.02 14.77
CA ALA A 46 5.15 7.54 13.50
C ALA A 46 5.26 9.08 13.53
N GLN A 47 6.17 9.62 12.72
CA GLN A 47 6.22 11.06 12.45
C GLN A 47 4.84 11.48 11.90
N PRO A 48 4.23 12.59 12.36
CA PRO A 48 3.04 13.12 11.70
C PRO A 48 3.43 13.47 10.26
N ALA A 49 3.05 12.60 9.33
CA ALA A 49 3.33 12.80 7.92
C ALA A 49 2.41 13.91 7.43
N ASN A 50 3.00 14.98 6.87
CA ASN A 50 2.22 15.91 6.09
C ASN A 50 1.51 15.12 4.98
N PRO A 51 0.20 15.28 4.80
CA PRO A 51 -0.52 14.57 3.75
C PRO A 51 0.11 14.90 2.39
N PRO A 52 0.22 13.93 1.47
CA PRO A 52 0.73 14.15 0.12
C PRO A 52 0.07 15.32 -0.62
N LYS A 53 -1.25 15.52 -0.45
CA LYS A 53 -2.01 16.66 -1.00
C LYS A 53 -2.62 17.48 0.14
N SER A 54 -2.02 18.60 0.50
CA SER A 54 -2.52 19.45 1.59
C SER A 54 -3.92 20.02 1.32
N GLU A 55 -4.27 20.26 0.05
CA GLU A 55 -5.59 20.78 -0.34
C GLU A 55 -6.77 19.82 -0.08
N ASN A 56 -6.48 18.56 0.24
CA ASN A 56 -7.49 17.55 0.55
C ASN A 56 -7.86 17.46 2.04
N VAL A 57 -7.26 18.30 2.88
CA VAL A 57 -7.66 18.46 4.28
C VAL A 57 -8.88 19.38 4.33
N LEU A 58 -10.06 18.80 4.13
CA LEU A 58 -11.34 19.51 4.03
C LEU A 58 -12.34 18.97 5.06
N ASN A 59 -13.23 19.84 5.53
CA ASN A 59 -14.42 19.40 6.26
C ASN A 59 -15.51 18.87 5.28
N PRO A 60 -16.54 18.17 5.76
CA PRO A 60 -17.56 17.57 4.90
C PRO A 60 -18.29 18.57 3.97
N ASP A 61 -18.60 19.76 4.46
CA ASP A 61 -19.31 20.78 3.67
C ASP A 61 -18.42 21.35 2.56
N GLN A 62 -17.12 21.52 2.84
CA GLN A 62 -16.12 21.91 1.85
C GLN A 62 -15.91 20.83 0.80
N ALA A 63 -15.84 19.57 1.20
CA ALA A 63 -15.73 18.43 0.29
C ALA A 63 -16.94 18.36 -0.66
N LEU A 64 -18.17 18.51 -0.13
CA LEU A 64 -19.38 18.54 -0.93
C LEU A 64 -19.39 19.74 -1.89
N SER A 65 -19.03 20.93 -1.39
CA SER A 65 -18.97 22.15 -2.20
C SER A 65 -17.97 22.01 -3.36
N ARG A 66 -16.81 21.38 -3.12
CA ARG A 66 -15.78 21.10 -4.13
C ARG A 66 -16.31 20.15 -5.21
N LEU A 67 -16.94 19.03 -4.84
CA LEU A 67 -17.57 18.10 -5.77
C LEU A 67 -18.61 18.80 -6.66
N MET A 68 -19.49 19.60 -6.06
CA MET A 68 -20.52 20.35 -6.80
C MET A 68 -19.90 21.36 -7.77
N ALA A 69 -18.88 22.10 -7.35
CA ALA A 69 -18.17 23.06 -8.18
C ALA A 69 -17.48 22.38 -9.37
N GLY A 70 -16.80 21.26 -9.13
CA GLY A 70 -16.13 20.49 -10.17
C GLY A 70 -17.12 19.87 -11.17
N ASN A 71 -18.25 19.35 -10.72
CA ASN A 71 -19.32 18.90 -11.62
C ASN A 71 -19.87 20.02 -12.49
N ALA A 72 -20.07 21.23 -11.94
CA ALA A 72 -20.51 22.38 -12.71
C ALA A 72 -19.51 22.80 -13.81
N VAL A 73 -18.21 22.51 -13.63
CA VAL A 73 -17.19 22.70 -14.67
C VAL A 73 -17.29 21.61 -15.74
N TYR A 74 -17.41 20.35 -15.33
CA TYR A 74 -17.57 19.20 -16.23
C TYR A 74 -18.77 19.36 -17.17
N VAL A 75 -19.93 19.79 -16.64
CA VAL A 75 -21.16 20.02 -17.43
C VAL A 75 -20.97 21.10 -18.52
N LYS A 76 -20.02 22.03 -18.34
CA LYS A 76 -19.67 23.05 -19.33
C LYS A 76 -18.65 22.55 -20.36
N SER A 77 -18.41 21.24 -20.43
CA SER A 77 -17.41 20.59 -21.28
C SER A 77 -16.00 21.16 -21.09
N LYS A 78 -15.68 21.60 -19.86
CA LYS A 78 -14.35 22.04 -19.46
C LYS A 78 -13.72 20.94 -18.59
N THR A 79 -12.41 20.77 -18.71
CA THR A 79 -11.64 19.80 -17.93
C THR A 79 -10.46 20.50 -17.27
N LEU A 80 -10.02 19.96 -16.14
CA LEU A 80 -8.75 20.34 -15.52
C LEU A 80 -7.59 19.95 -16.43
N GLU A 81 -6.65 20.87 -16.58
CA GLU A 81 -5.31 20.53 -17.05
C GLU A 81 -4.57 19.85 -15.89
N ILE A 82 -4.20 18.58 -16.07
CA ILE A 82 -3.62 17.74 -15.02
C ILE A 82 -2.14 17.50 -15.34
N ASN A 83 -1.25 17.90 -14.43
CA ASN A 83 0.17 17.57 -14.52
C ASN A 83 0.44 16.18 -13.90
N VAL A 84 0.38 15.16 -14.76
CA VAL A 84 0.48 13.76 -14.34
C VAL A 84 1.82 13.43 -13.69
N ASP A 85 2.90 14.07 -14.12
CA ASP A 85 4.27 13.78 -13.67
C ASP A 85 4.53 14.25 -12.24
N GLU A 86 4.09 15.47 -11.92
CA GLU A 86 4.19 16.03 -10.56
C GLU A 86 3.40 15.18 -9.56
N THR A 87 2.16 14.84 -9.90
CA THR A 87 1.25 14.12 -9.02
C THR A 87 1.67 12.66 -8.82
N ARG A 88 2.41 12.06 -9.76
CA ARG A 88 2.92 10.68 -9.60
C ARG A 88 4.00 10.59 -8.53
N GLY A 89 4.92 11.56 -8.49
CA GLY A 89 5.96 11.61 -7.46
C GLY A 89 5.39 11.84 -6.07
N ALA A 90 4.43 12.77 -5.95
CA ALA A 90 3.79 13.09 -4.68
C ALA A 90 3.03 11.90 -4.07
N LEU A 91 2.29 11.15 -4.88
CA LEU A 91 1.43 10.04 -4.41
C LEU A 91 2.15 8.69 -4.26
N ALA A 92 3.43 8.59 -4.64
CA ALA A 92 4.17 7.33 -4.58
C ALA A 92 4.33 6.77 -3.14
N ARG A 93 4.27 7.66 -2.13
CA ARG A 93 4.48 7.29 -0.71
C ARG A 93 3.18 7.18 0.08
N GLY A 94 2.03 7.52 -0.50
CA GLY A 94 0.74 7.50 0.18
C GLY A 94 -0.34 8.29 -0.55
N GLN A 95 -1.56 8.23 -0.02
CA GLN A 95 -2.73 8.94 -0.54
C GLN A 95 -3.54 9.55 0.60
N ASN A 96 -4.21 10.66 0.32
CA ASN A 96 -5.14 11.30 1.24
C ASN A 96 -6.34 11.91 0.48
N PRO A 97 -7.23 11.07 -0.06
CA PRO A 97 -8.42 11.54 -0.76
C PRO A 97 -9.36 12.28 0.21
N TYR A 98 -10.00 13.35 -0.26
CA TYR A 98 -10.91 14.15 0.55
C TYR A 98 -12.34 13.56 0.58
N ALA A 99 -12.68 12.71 -0.39
CA ALA A 99 -13.98 12.06 -0.49
C ALA A 99 -13.87 10.60 -0.97
N CYS A 100 -14.82 9.78 -0.53
CA CYS A 100 -15.05 8.43 -1.02
C CYS A 100 -16.34 8.41 -1.85
N ILE A 101 -16.25 7.97 -3.11
CA ILE A 101 -17.39 7.85 -4.02
C ILE A 101 -17.68 6.38 -4.27
N LEU A 102 -18.90 5.95 -3.91
CA LEU A 102 -19.47 4.69 -4.37
C LEU A 102 -20.22 4.95 -5.67
N SER A 103 -19.77 4.33 -6.76
CA SER A 103 -20.28 4.58 -8.11
C SER A 103 -20.62 3.28 -8.83
N CYS A 104 -21.38 3.38 -9.91
CA CYS A 104 -21.69 2.24 -10.77
C CYS A 104 -20.46 1.89 -11.65
N ALA A 105 -20.28 0.60 -11.96
CA ALA A 105 -19.30 0.14 -12.94
C ALA A 105 -19.64 0.51 -14.40
N ASP A 106 -20.72 1.26 -14.65
CA ASP A 106 -21.09 1.75 -15.99
C ASP A 106 -19.94 2.53 -16.64
N SER A 107 -19.61 2.20 -17.88
CA SER A 107 -18.47 2.77 -18.61
C SER A 107 -18.64 4.26 -18.94
N ARG A 108 -19.87 4.79 -18.87
CA ARG A 108 -20.18 6.18 -19.21
C ARG A 108 -19.96 7.14 -18.05
N ILE A 109 -19.77 6.64 -16.83
CA ILE A 109 -19.60 7.48 -15.64
C ILE A 109 -18.23 7.26 -15.02
N SER A 110 -17.33 8.23 -15.09
CA SER A 110 -16.09 8.20 -14.31
C SER A 110 -16.17 9.30 -13.26
N PRO A 111 -16.25 8.98 -11.95
CA PRO A 111 -16.39 9.98 -10.90
C PRO A 111 -15.34 11.09 -10.95
N GLU A 112 -14.09 10.73 -11.24
CA GLU A 112 -12.96 11.66 -11.37
C GLU A 112 -13.19 12.68 -12.50
N LEU A 113 -13.76 12.24 -13.63
CA LEU A 113 -14.12 13.15 -14.72
C LEU A 113 -15.38 13.95 -14.39
N ALA A 114 -16.42 13.28 -13.89
CA ALA A 114 -17.72 13.87 -13.63
C ALA A 114 -17.67 14.96 -12.54
N PHE A 115 -16.75 14.86 -11.60
CA PHE A 115 -16.47 15.87 -10.59
C PHE A 115 -15.26 16.73 -10.92
N ASN A 116 -14.63 16.55 -12.08
CA ASN A 116 -13.46 17.31 -12.51
C ASN A 116 -12.41 17.36 -11.39
N GLU A 117 -11.87 16.19 -11.04
CA GLU A 117 -10.88 16.00 -9.97
C GLU A 117 -9.64 15.27 -10.48
N GLU A 118 -8.54 15.41 -9.75
CA GLU A 118 -7.26 14.78 -10.08
C GLU A 118 -7.06 13.45 -9.33
N ARG A 119 -6.09 12.65 -9.77
CA ARG A 119 -5.58 11.49 -9.03
C ARG A 119 -5.23 11.89 -7.59
N GLY A 120 -5.66 11.06 -6.64
CA GLY A 120 -5.40 11.25 -5.22
C GLY A 120 -6.44 12.10 -4.49
N ASP A 121 -7.39 12.70 -5.21
CA ASP A 121 -8.46 13.51 -4.61
C ASP A 121 -9.67 12.69 -4.18
N LEU A 122 -10.05 11.71 -5.02
CA LEU A 122 -11.17 10.82 -4.76
C LEU A 122 -10.67 9.40 -4.50
N PHE A 123 -11.25 8.74 -3.50
CA PHE A 123 -11.25 7.28 -3.40
C PHE A 123 -12.53 6.78 -4.07
N VAL A 124 -12.40 5.89 -5.05
CA VAL A 124 -13.56 5.42 -5.83
C VAL A 124 -13.73 3.91 -5.69
N ALA A 125 -14.94 3.49 -5.33
CA ALA A 125 -15.39 2.11 -5.42
C ALA A 125 -16.44 1.98 -6.54
N ARG A 126 -16.30 0.95 -7.38
CA ARG A 126 -17.15 0.65 -8.55
C ARG A 126 -17.60 -0.80 -8.54
#